data_AF-A0A1F6ECJ9-F1
#
_entry.id   AF-A0A1F6ECJ9-F1
#
_cell.length_a   1.000
_cell.length_b   1.000
_cell.length_c   1.000
_cell.angle_alpha   90.00
_cell.angle_beta   90.00
_cell.angle_gamma   90.00
#
_symmetry.space_group_name_H-M   'P 1'
#
loop_
_entity.id
_entity.type
_entity.pdbx_description
1 polymer ?
#
loop_
_entity_poly.entity_id
_entity_poly.type
_entity_poly.pdbx_seq_one_letter_code
_entity_poly.pdbx_strand_id
1 'polypeptide(L)' 'MAKICPVTKKTSQVGGGYSNRTRATQYNPIGKTRRQVNLQKKRIYIPELKKHIIVRISTKGLKTISKNGAYATLKKAGVI' A
#
# COMPACT_ATOMS: atom_id res chain seq x y z
N MET A 1 -13.77 6.12 2.52
CA MET A 1 -12.39 6.49 2.11
C MET A 1 -11.74 5.37 1.31
N ALA A 2 -11.05 5.70 0.22
CA ALA A 2 -10.25 4.72 -0.51
C ALA A 2 -9.06 4.25 0.35
N LYS A 3 -8.77 2.94 0.33
CA LYS A 3 -7.59 2.35 0.97
C LYS A 3 -6.33 2.79 0.22
N ILE A 4 -5.78 3.94 0.59
CA ILE A 4 -4.59 4.55 -0.02
C ILE A 4 -3.46 4.57 1.00
N CYS A 5 -2.24 4.25 0.56
CA CYS A 5 -1.04 4.45 1.36
C CYS A 5 -0.61 5.92 1.33
N PRO A 6 -0.48 6.63 2.47
CA PRO A 6 -0.10 8.05 2.48
C PRO A 6 1.28 8.33 1.84
N VAL A 7 2.25 7.45 2.11
CA VAL A 7 3.65 7.64 1.65
C VAL A 7 3.82 7.32 0.16
N THR A 8 3.26 6.20 -0.29
CA THR A 8 3.49 5.68 -1.65
C THR A 8 2.34 5.92 -2.61
N LYS A 9 1.23 6.51 -2.13
CA LYS A 9 -0.02 6.77 -2.88
C LYS A 9 -0.62 5.55 -3.58
N LYS A 10 -0.19 4.34 -3.18
CA LYS A 10 -0.69 3.09 -3.76
C LYS A 10 -2.17 2.92 -3.46
N THR A 11 -2.93 2.61 -4.51
CA THR A 11 -4.37 2.35 -4.51
C THR A 11 -4.66 0.89 -4.86
N SER A 12 -5.89 0.45 -4.58
CA SER A 12 -6.38 -0.85 -5.04
C SER A 12 -6.47 -0.88 -6.56
N GLN A 13 -6.12 -2.00 -7.18
CA GLN A 13 -6.24 -2.21 -8.62
C GLN A 13 -7.38 -3.19 -8.91
N VAL A 14 -8.13 -2.94 -9.97
CA VAL A 14 -9.14 -3.87 -10.49
C VAL A 14 -8.54 -4.61 -11.65
N GLY A 15 -8.59 -5.94 -11.63
CA GLY A 15 -8.05 -6.78 -12.70
C GLY A 15 -8.91 -8.01 -12.91
N GLY A 16 -9.02 -8.45 -14.16
CA GLY A 16 -9.55 -9.76 -14.50
C GLY A 16 -8.55 -10.88 -14.19
N GLY A 17 -9.03 -12.11 -14.33
CA GLY A 17 -8.21 -13.32 -14.33
C GLY A 17 -8.54 -14.20 -15.52
N TYR A 18 -7.77 -15.27 -15.69
CA TYR A 18 -8.08 -16.34 -16.64
C TYR A 18 -8.43 -17.60 -15.88
N SER A 19 -9.38 -18.37 -16.42
CA SER A 19 -9.71 -19.68 -15.87
C SER A 19 -8.59 -20.68 -16.19
N ASN A 20 -8.17 -21.44 -15.18
CA ASN A 20 -7.24 -22.57 -15.37
C ASN A 20 -7.95 -23.84 -15.89
N ARG A 21 -9.27 -23.80 -16.13
CA ARG A 21 -10.10 -24.97 -16.46
C ARG A 21 -10.19 -25.25 -17.97
N THR A 22 -9.93 -24.24 -18.79
CA THR A 22 -9.98 -24.30 -20.26
C THR A 22 -8.56 -24.26 -20.83
N ARG A 23 -8.34 -24.93 -21.97
CA ARG A 23 -7.07 -24.88 -22.70
C ARG A 23 -6.63 -23.43 -22.91
N ALA A 24 -5.36 -23.12 -22.70
CA ALA A 24 -4.81 -21.76 -22.81
C ALA A 24 -4.99 -21.11 -24.21
N THR A 25 -5.37 -21.90 -25.22
CA THR A 25 -5.67 -21.44 -26.58
C THR A 25 -7.07 -20.81 -26.72
N GLN A 26 -7.96 -20.93 -25.72
CA GLN A 26 -9.26 -20.25 -25.69
C GLN A 26 -9.28 -19.15 -24.63
N TYR A 27 -9.59 -17.92 -25.06
CA TYR A 27 -9.78 -16.79 -24.16
C TYR A 27 -11.03 -17.01 -23.28
N ASN A 28 -10.82 -17.29 -21.98
CA ASN A 28 -11.89 -17.50 -21.00
C ASN A 28 -11.66 -16.61 -19.76
N PRO A 29 -12.18 -15.36 -19.77
CA PRO A 29 -11.94 -14.39 -18.71
C PRO A 29 -12.83 -14.66 -17.49
N ILE A 30 -12.24 -14.56 -16.30
CA ILE A 30 -12.98 -14.51 -15.04
C ILE A 30 -13.42 -13.06 -14.80
N GLY A 31 -14.53 -12.90 -14.07
CA GLY A 31 -15.01 -11.60 -13.59
C GLY A 31 -13.92 -10.74 -12.96
N LYS A 32 -14.08 -9.42 -13.06
CA LYS A 32 -13.12 -8.44 -12.52
C LYS A 32 -13.14 -8.46 -11.00
N THR A 33 -11.98 -8.69 -10.39
CA THR A 33 -11.84 -8.69 -8.92
C THR A 33 -10.91 -7.55 -8.49
N ARG A 34 -11.20 -6.97 -7.32
CA ARG A 34 -10.40 -5.89 -6.75
C ARG A 34 -9.26 -6.44 -5.91
N ARG A 35 -8.02 -6.14 -6.31
CA ARG A 35 -6.79 -6.44 -5.57
C ARG A 35 -6.50 -5.28 -4.60
N GLN A 36 -6.61 -5.56 -3.31
CA GLN A 36 -6.43 -4.57 -2.25
C GLN A 36 -4.95 -4.34 -1.94
N VAL A 37 -4.62 -3.14 -1.47
CA VAL A 37 -3.27 -2.83 -0.97
C VAL A 37 -3.09 -3.43 0.41
N ASN A 38 -1.93 -4.05 0.66
CA ASN A 38 -1.55 -4.57 1.98
C ASN A 38 -1.23 -3.41 2.94
N LEU A 39 -2.27 -2.76 3.48
CA LEU A 39 -2.18 -1.69 4.47
C LEU A 39 -2.19 -2.26 5.88
N GLN A 40 -1.20 -1.89 6.67
CA GLN A 40 -1.04 -2.29 8.07
C GLN A 40 -1.09 -1.07 8.97
N LYS A 41 -1.73 -1.20 10.14
CA LYS A 41 -1.69 -0.18 11.19
C LYS A 41 -0.38 -0.36 11.95
N LYS A 42 0.50 0.65 11.92
CA LYS A 42 1.82 0.60 12.57
C LYS A 42 2.05 1.86 13.39
N ARG A 43 2.75 1.69 14.51
CA ARG A 43 3.22 2.78 15.38
C ARG A 43 4.67 3.07 15.00
N ILE A 44 4.94 4.32 14.62
CA ILE A 44 6.27 4.77 14.20
C ILE A 44 6.74 5.83 15.19
N TYR A 45 7.94 5.66 15.74
CA TYR A 45 8.57 6.67 16.59
C TYR A 45 9.30 7.70 15.73
N ILE A 46 9.14 8.97 16.06
CA ILE A 46 9.83 10.07 15.38
C ILE A 46 10.71 10.76 16.42
N PRO A 47 12.04 10.58 16.34
CA PRO A 47 12.96 11.08 17.36
C PRO A 47 12.92 12.61 17.46
N GLU A 48 12.77 13.30 16.32
CA GLU A 48 12.78 14.76 16.24
C GLU A 48 11.57 15.42 16.92
N LEU A 49 10.42 14.73 16.93
CA LEU A 49 9.20 15.20 17.60
C LEU A 49 9.01 14.56 18.97
N LYS A 50 9.89 13.63 19.38
CA LYS A 50 9.77 12.78 20.58
C LYS A 50 8.37 12.16 20.76
N LYS A 51 7.70 11.84 19.64
CA LYS A 51 6.31 11.36 19.61
C LYS A 51 6.19 10.09 18.79
N HIS A 52 5.21 9.27 19.15
CA HIS A 52 4.79 8.12 18.36
C HIS A 52 3.56 8.48 17.53
N ILE A 53 3.60 8.19 16.23
CA ILE A 53 2.46 8.38 15.34
C ILE A 53 1.95 7.01 14.87
N ILE A 54 0.64 6.82 14.93
CA ILE A 54 -0.03 5.62 14.41
C ILE A 54 -0.48 5.92 12.99
N VAL A 55 0.08 5.20 12.01
CA VAL A 55 -0.22 5.41 10.59
C VAL A 55 -0.68 4.09 9.95
N ARG A 56 -1.65 4.17 9.04
CA ARG A 56 -1.99 3.05 8.15
C ARG A 56 -1.13 3.12 6.90
N ILE A 57 -0.13 2.25 6.81
CA ILE A 57 0.91 2.29 5.78
C ILE A 57 1.02 0.95 5.07
N SER A 58 1.38 0.97 3.79
CA SER A 58 1.70 -0.24 3.02
C SER A 58 3.09 -0.78 3.37
N THR A 59 3.32 -2.08 3.18
CA THR A 59 4.65 -2.69 3.41
C THR A 59 5.77 -2.02 2.60
N LYS A 60 5.49 -1.59 1.36
CA LYS A 60 6.45 -0.78 0.58
C LYS A 60 6.72 0.59 1.22
N GLY A 61 5.70 1.21 1.82
CA GLY A 61 5.86 2.46 2.55
C GLY A 61 6.72 2.30 3.81
N LEU A 62 6.60 1.19 4.53
CA LEU A 62 7.51 0.87 5.65
C LEU A 62 8.96 0.78 5.17
N LYS A 63 9.21 0.09 4.05
CA LYS A 63 10.55 0.02 3.45
C LYS A 63 11.11 1.40 3.10
N THR A 64 10.28 2.31 2.57
CA THR A 64 10.69 3.69 2.28
C THR A 64 11.03 4.47 3.54
N ILE A 65 10.24 4.32 4.61
CA ILE A 65 10.50 4.95 5.92
C ILE A 65 11.83 4.47 6.49
N SER A 66 12.10 3.17 6.44
CA SER A 66 13.38 2.62 6.91
C SER A 66 14.58 3.10 6.09
N LYS A 67 14.43 3.30 4.78
CA LYS A 67 15.52 3.74 3.89
C LYS A 67 15.83 5.24 4.02
N ASN A 68 14.80 6.08 4.06
CA ASN A 68 14.95 7.53 3.92
C ASN A 68 14.74 8.29 5.25
N GLY A 69 14.44 7.58 6.34
CA GLY A 69 14.11 8.16 7.65
C GLY A 69 12.62 8.52 7.79
N ALA A 70 12.10 8.42 9.02
CA ALA A 70 10.68 8.60 9.32
C ALA A 70 10.20 10.04 9.16
N TYR A 71 10.97 11.04 9.60
CA TYR A 71 10.54 12.42 9.55
C TYR A 71 10.43 12.95 8.11
N ALA A 72 11.50 12.82 7.33
CA ALA A 72 11.54 13.31 5.94
C ALA A 72 10.43 12.69 5.08
N THR A 73 10.16 11.39 5.26
CA THR A 73 9.14 10.67 4.49
C THR A 73 7.72 11.03 4.91
N LEU A 74 7.45 11.20 6.21
CA LEU A 74 6.13 11.55 6.71
C LEU A 74 5.78 13.03 6.46
N LYS A 75 6.76 13.93 6.57
CA LYS A 75 6.63 15.35 6.19
C LYS A 75 6.33 15.49 4.69
N LYS A 76 7.06 14.77 3.83
CA LYS A 76 6.79 14.75 2.39
C LYS A 76 5.40 14.19 2.05
N ALA A 77 4.88 13.28 2.88
CA ALA A 77 3.55 12.70 2.72
C ALA A 77 2.42 13.59 3.28
N GLY A 78 2.74 14.71 3.95
CA GLY A 78 1.75 15.60 4.58
C GLY A 78 0.99 14.95 5.74
N VAL A 79 1.60 13.95 6.39
CA VAL A 79 1.03 13.25 7.56
C VAL A 79 1.47 13.92 8.87
N ILE A 80 2.46 14.81 8.77
CA ILE A 80 3.05 15.69 9.79
C ILE A 80 3.26 17.03 9.10
#